data_AF-A0A6I4ZIN8-F1
#
_entry.id   AF-A0A6I4ZIN8-F1
#
_cell.length_a   1.000
_cell.length_b   1.000
_cell.length_c   1.000
_cell.angle_alpha   90.00
_cell.angle_beta   90.00
_cell.angle_gamma   90.00
#
_symmetry.space_group_name_H-M   'P 1'
#
loop_
_entity.id
_entity.type
_entity.pdbx_description
1 polymer ?
#
loop_
_entity_poly.entity_id
_entity_poly.type
_entity_poly.pdbx_seq_one_letter_code
_entity_poly.pdbx_strand_id
1 'polypeptide(L)'
;MFNERMTTNGAVVSPAGRELSAGMETASGLWVPEGSAVEMPYVAGPEADTGKSVVVHRFRFHDPRTGRSQICHVPAHPDAAPAEIEDMAAEAFESFLTDVRGLGPLNRHTPEQRKEIGAAIREFREYTAKRRRSAMNRIYF
;
A
#
# COMPACT_ATOMS: atom_id res chain seq x y z
N MET A 1 -30.39 15.19 -46.04
CA MET A 1 -30.38 15.31 -44.57
C MET A 1 -30.16 13.91 -44.02
N PHE A 2 -28.95 13.63 -43.55
CA PHE A 2 -28.52 12.32 -43.07
C PHE A 2 -28.82 12.22 -41.57
N ASN A 3 -29.79 11.39 -41.17
CA ASN A 3 -29.99 11.01 -39.78
C ASN A 3 -29.29 9.66 -39.51
N GLU A 4 -28.19 9.78 -38.77
CA GLU A 4 -27.67 8.91 -37.71
C GLU A 4 -27.92 7.39 -37.79
N ARG A 5 -26.83 6.70 -38.19
CA ARG A 5 -26.37 5.41 -37.67
C ARG A 5 -26.09 5.57 -36.16
N MET A 6 -26.16 4.60 -35.24
CA MET A 6 -25.61 3.24 -35.28
C MET A 6 -25.98 2.53 -33.96
N THR A 7 -26.54 1.32 -34.08
CA THR A 7 -26.20 0.09 -33.33
C THR A 7 -25.82 0.15 -31.84
N THR A 8 -26.68 -0.46 -31.02
CA THR A 8 -26.34 -1.51 -30.03
C THR A 8 -24.92 -1.52 -29.47
N ASN A 9 -24.70 -0.87 -28.32
CA ASN A 9 -23.58 -1.23 -27.45
C ASN A 9 -24.02 -2.41 -26.59
N GLY A 10 -23.59 -3.59 -27.03
CA GLY A 10 -23.78 -4.84 -26.32
C GLY A 10 -23.10 -4.81 -24.95
N ALA A 11 -23.86 -5.18 -23.92
CA ALA A 11 -23.31 -5.74 -22.71
C ALA A 11 -22.57 -7.03 -23.11
N VAL A 12 -21.23 -6.97 -23.18
CA VAL A 12 -20.40 -8.16 -23.28
C VAL A 12 -20.17 -8.66 -21.87
N VAL A 13 -21.09 -9.51 -21.39
CA VAL A 13 -20.82 -10.37 -20.24
C VAL A 13 -20.02 -11.56 -20.76
N SER A 14 -18.81 -11.74 -20.24
CA SER A 14 -18.02 -12.97 -20.42
C SER A 14 -17.53 -13.44 -19.03
N PRO A 15 -17.49 -14.76 -18.73
CA PRO A 15 -17.80 -15.27 -17.39
C PRO A 15 -16.61 -15.38 -16.43
N ALA A 16 -15.41 -14.94 -16.82
CA ALA A 16 -14.23 -14.96 -15.95
C ALA A 16 -13.16 -14.02 -16.51
N GLY A 17 -12.99 -12.83 -15.93
CA GLY A 17 -11.99 -11.90 -16.43
C GLY A 17 -12.11 -10.49 -15.89
N ARG A 18 -11.62 -10.32 -14.65
CA ARG A 18 -10.98 -9.11 -14.09
C ARG A 18 -11.08 -7.85 -14.97
N GLU A 19 -12.11 -7.05 -14.71
CA GLU A 19 -12.18 -5.67 -15.19
C GLU A 19 -11.22 -4.81 -14.35
N LEU A 20 -10.14 -4.37 -14.98
CA LEU A 20 -9.34 -3.24 -14.52
C LEU A 20 -9.51 -2.18 -15.61
N SER A 21 -10.46 -1.27 -15.44
CA SER A 21 -10.65 -0.17 -16.37
C SER A 21 -10.98 1.12 -15.64
N ALA A 22 -10.20 2.13 -16.01
CA ALA A 22 -10.51 3.56 -16.03
C ALA A 22 -10.89 4.20 -14.69
N GLY A 23 -9.96 5.02 -14.17
CA GLY A 23 -10.20 6.15 -13.25
C GLY A 23 -11.41 5.99 -12.34
N MET A 24 -11.31 5.09 -11.37
CA MET A 24 -12.37 4.95 -10.37
C MET A 24 -12.31 6.15 -9.43
N GLU A 25 -13.31 7.05 -9.51
CA GLU A 25 -13.67 7.90 -8.38
C GLU A 25 -13.81 6.99 -7.16
N THR A 26 -12.86 7.11 -6.22
CA THR A 26 -12.87 6.31 -4.99
C THR A 26 -13.91 6.88 -4.03
N ALA A 27 -14.28 6.13 -2.98
CA ALA A 27 -15.30 6.52 -2.00
C ALA A 27 -15.06 7.89 -1.31
N SER A 28 -13.87 8.48 -1.49
CA SER A 28 -13.49 9.82 -1.02
C SER A 28 -13.59 10.93 -2.07
N GLY A 29 -13.92 10.62 -3.33
CA GLY A 29 -13.97 11.59 -4.45
C GLY A 29 -12.62 12.17 -4.87
N LEU A 30 -11.51 11.56 -4.44
CA LEU A 30 -10.15 11.98 -4.78
C LEU A 30 -9.65 11.21 -6.01
N TRP A 31 -8.87 11.88 -6.85
CA TRP A 31 -8.10 11.24 -7.91
C TRP A 31 -6.98 10.38 -7.32
N VAL A 32 -6.69 9.26 -7.98
CA VAL A 32 -5.76 8.24 -7.49
C VAL A 32 -4.87 7.79 -8.65
N PRO A 33 -3.53 7.81 -8.50
CA PRO A 33 -2.62 7.40 -9.55
C PRO A 33 -2.76 5.91 -9.92
N GLU A 34 -2.48 5.57 -11.17
CA GLU A 34 -2.61 4.20 -11.67
C GLU A 34 -1.70 3.23 -10.89
N GLY A 35 -2.25 2.09 -10.48
CA GLY A 35 -1.53 1.14 -9.62
C GLY A 35 -1.59 1.49 -8.13
N SER A 36 -2.43 2.45 -7.74
CA SER A 36 -2.69 2.75 -6.34
C SER A 36 -4.16 2.58 -5.94
N ALA A 37 -4.39 2.40 -4.64
CA ALA A 37 -5.72 2.26 -4.06
C ALA A 37 -5.84 3.14 -2.81
N VAL A 38 -6.94 3.85 -2.66
CA VAL A 38 -7.24 4.65 -1.46
C VAL A 38 -7.85 3.76 -0.39
N GLU A 39 -7.33 3.86 0.82
CA GLU A 39 -7.97 3.31 2.02
C GLU A 39 -8.74 4.41 2.76
N MET A 40 -9.69 4.00 3.61
CA MET A 40 -10.50 4.94 4.38
C MET A 40 -9.61 5.90 5.19
N PRO A 41 -9.81 7.22 5.07
CA PRO A 41 -9.08 8.18 5.86
C PRO A 41 -9.46 8.07 7.33
N TYR A 42 -8.54 8.45 8.22
CA TYR A 42 -8.80 8.51 9.64
C TYR A 42 -8.30 9.83 10.25
N VAL A 43 -8.93 10.27 11.33
CA VAL A 43 -8.51 11.47 12.06
C VAL A 43 -7.39 11.10 13.02
N ALA A 44 -6.21 11.69 12.85
CA ALA A 44 -5.01 11.35 13.63
C ALA A 44 -4.91 12.13 14.96
N GLY A 45 -5.77 13.12 15.16
CA GLY A 45 -5.77 13.98 16.35
C GLY A 45 -5.44 15.44 16.01
N PRO A 46 -5.37 16.34 17.01
CA PRO A 46 -5.04 17.73 16.79
C PRO A 46 -3.55 17.91 16.45
N GLU A 47 -3.28 18.79 15.50
CA GLU A 47 -1.92 19.24 15.21
C GLU A 47 -1.37 20.06 16.39
N ALA A 48 -0.07 19.88 16.69
CA ALA A 48 0.59 20.53 17.81
C ALA A 48 0.62 22.07 17.68
N ASP A 49 0.75 22.59 16.46
CA ASP A 49 0.95 24.02 16.24
C ASP A 49 -0.37 24.78 16.02
N THR A 50 -1.33 24.18 15.30
CA THR A 50 -2.59 24.85 14.93
C THR A 50 -3.78 24.41 15.79
N GLY A 51 -3.67 23.30 16.51
CA GLY A 51 -4.77 22.72 17.32
C GLY A 51 -5.96 22.18 16.50
N LYS A 52 -5.93 22.31 15.17
CA LYS A 52 -6.92 21.75 14.25
C LYS A 52 -6.71 20.25 14.10
N SER A 53 -7.81 19.50 13.95
CA SER A 53 -7.76 18.06 13.66
C SER A 53 -7.05 17.79 12.33
N VAL A 54 -6.16 16.81 12.27
CA VAL A 54 -5.52 16.35 11.04
C VAL A 54 -6.25 15.11 10.53
N VAL A 55 -6.60 15.11 9.25
CA VAL A 55 -7.14 13.94 8.54
C VAL A 55 -6.00 13.29 7.78
N VAL A 56 -5.81 11.98 7.98
CA VAL A 56 -4.77 11.22 7.29
C VAL A 56 -5.41 10.41 6.18
N HIS A 57 -5.06 10.75 4.93
CA HIS A 57 -5.43 10.01 3.74
C HIS A 57 -4.40 8.90 3.48
N ARG A 58 -4.88 7.67 3.29
CA ARG A 58 -4.01 6.50 3.13
C ARG A 58 -4.06 6.01 1.70
N PHE A 59 -2.91 6.00 1.03
CA PHE A 59 -2.77 5.52 -0.33
C PHE A 59 -1.88 4.28 -0.34
N ARG A 60 -2.39 3.16 -0.86
CA ARG A 60 -1.60 1.96 -1.12
C ARG A 60 -1.02 2.07 -2.52
N PHE A 61 0.30 2.24 -2.63
CA PHE A 61 1.03 2.24 -3.89
C PHE A 61 1.52 0.82 -4.23
N HIS A 62 1.46 0.45 -5.50
CA HIS A 62 1.98 -0.82 -6.02
C HIS A 62 2.76 -0.58 -7.31
N ASP A 63 4.01 -1.09 -7.36
CA ASP A 63 4.79 -1.12 -8.59
C ASP A 63 4.82 -2.55 -9.16
N PRO A 64 4.19 -2.81 -10.32
CA PRO A 64 4.17 -4.14 -10.92
C PRO A 64 5.55 -4.59 -11.41
N ARG A 65 6.48 -3.67 -11.66
CA ARG A 65 7.82 -4.01 -12.20
C ARG A 65 8.72 -4.63 -11.15
N THR A 66 8.67 -4.10 -9.93
CA THR A 66 9.48 -4.60 -8.81
C THR A 66 8.72 -5.55 -7.89
N GLY A 67 7.38 -5.53 -7.96
CA GLY A 67 6.49 -6.30 -7.09
C GLY A 67 6.41 -5.74 -5.65
N ARG A 68 6.95 -4.55 -5.40
CA ARG A 68 6.88 -3.90 -4.08
C ARG A 68 5.59 -3.10 -3.94
N SER A 69 5.11 -3.00 -2.71
CA SER A 69 3.95 -2.19 -2.35
C SER A 69 4.23 -1.43 -1.07
N GLN A 70 3.71 -0.21 -0.94
CA GLN A 70 3.86 0.62 0.26
C GLN A 70 2.54 1.30 0.57
N ILE A 71 2.26 1.53 1.85
CA ILE A 71 1.15 2.38 2.29
C ILE A 71 1.74 3.74 2.63
N CYS A 72 1.35 4.76 1.87
CA CYS A 72 1.67 6.14 2.13
C CYS A 72 0.54 6.80 2.94
N HIS A 73 0.95 7.66 3.87
CA HIS A 73 0.04 8.43 4.72
C HIS A 73 0.26 9.90 4.36
N VAL A 74 -0.77 10.53 3.80
CA VAL A 74 -0.78 11.95 3.45
C VAL A 74 -1.62 12.68 4.50
N PRO A 75 -1.00 13.36 5.47
CA PRO A 75 -1.72 14.19 6.43
C PRO A 75 -2.20 15.47 5.73
N ALA A 76 -3.46 15.82 5.94
CA ALA A 76 -4.05 17.05 5.45
C ALA A 76 -4.96 17.68 6.50
N HIS A 77 -5.10 18.99 6.43
CA HIS A 77 -6.14 19.67 7.19
C HIS A 77 -7.52 19.36 6.62
N PRO A 78 -8.59 19.38 7.43
CA PRO A 78 -9.96 19.19 6.95
C PRO A 78 -10.39 20.29 5.97
N ASP A 79 -9.75 21.45 6.03
CA ASP A 79 -10.00 22.59 5.15
C ASP A 79 -9.15 22.55 3.85
N ALA A 80 -8.27 21.55 3.69
CA ALA A 80 -7.38 21.45 2.54
C ALA A 80 -8.18 21.18 1.25
N ALA A 81 -7.75 21.82 0.15
CA ALA A 81 -8.37 21.58 -1.13
C ALA A 81 -8.06 20.15 -1.60
N PRO A 82 -9.01 19.43 -2.25
CA PRO A 82 -8.76 18.11 -2.81
C PRO A 82 -7.52 18.06 -3.72
N ALA A 83 -7.32 19.11 -4.54
CA ALA A 83 -6.16 19.24 -5.43
C ALA A 83 -4.82 19.24 -4.67
N GLU A 84 -4.76 19.86 -3.48
CA GLU A 84 -3.55 19.89 -2.67
C GLU A 84 -3.20 18.49 -2.14
N ILE A 85 -4.22 17.71 -1.77
CA ILE A 85 -4.07 16.32 -1.33
C ILE A 85 -3.62 15.42 -2.48
N GLU A 86 -4.17 15.65 -3.68
CA GLU A 86 -3.81 14.94 -4.90
C GLU A 86 -2.37 15.23 -5.33
N ASP A 87 -1.94 16.49 -5.28
CA ASP A 87 -0.56 16.89 -5.59
C ASP A 87 0.43 16.23 -4.62
N MET A 88 0.14 16.24 -3.32
CA MET A 88 0.95 15.53 -2.31
C MET A 88 0.98 14.02 -2.55
N ALA A 89 -0.15 13.42 -2.93
CA ALA A 89 -0.21 11.99 -3.24
C ALA A 89 0.60 11.65 -4.51
N ALA A 90 0.58 12.51 -5.52
CA ALA A 90 1.34 12.36 -6.75
C ALA A 90 2.85 12.44 -6.48
N GLU A 91 3.30 13.45 -5.72
CA GLU A 91 4.71 13.59 -5.33
C GLU A 91 5.19 12.36 -4.53
N ALA A 92 4.39 11.91 -3.56
CA ALA A 92 4.69 10.73 -2.78
C ALA A 92 4.76 9.45 -3.64
N PHE A 93 3.92 9.35 -4.66
CA PHE A 93 3.94 8.21 -5.59
C PHE A 93 5.20 8.21 -6.46
N GLU A 94 5.62 9.35 -6.99
CA GLU A 94 6.85 9.48 -7.78
C GLU A 94 8.11 9.19 -6.95
N SER A 95 8.15 9.66 -5.70
CA SER A 95 9.21 9.31 -4.75
C SER A 95 9.24 7.80 -4.49
N PHE A 96 8.10 7.18 -4.22
CA PHE A 96 7.99 5.73 -4.05
C PHE A 96 8.50 4.96 -5.28
N LEU A 97 8.10 5.35 -6.48
CA LEU A 97 8.55 4.69 -7.71
C LEU A 97 10.05 4.83 -7.90
N THR A 98 10.62 5.99 -7.58
CA THR A 98 12.06 6.24 -7.67
C THR A 98 12.84 5.33 -6.74
N ASP A 99 12.46 5.27 -5.47
CA ASP A 99 13.12 4.45 -4.45
C ASP A 99 13.04 2.96 -4.78
N VAL A 100 11.84 2.50 -5.11
CA VAL A 100 11.58 1.10 -5.37
C VAL A 100 12.28 0.62 -6.64
N ARG A 101 12.34 1.45 -7.69
CA ARG A 101 13.07 1.12 -8.92
C ARG A 101 14.58 1.12 -8.71
N GLY A 102 15.11 2.01 -7.86
CA GLY A 102 16.53 2.01 -7.47
C GLY A 102 16.95 0.71 -6.77
N LEU A 103 16.05 0.12 -5.99
CA LEU A 103 16.29 -1.12 -5.25
C LEU A 103 16.10 -2.42 -6.07
N GLY A 104 15.71 -2.32 -7.35
CA GLY A 104 15.52 -3.48 -8.23
C GLY A 104 14.32 -4.39 -7.87
N PRO A 105 14.11 -5.50 -8.59
CA PRO A 105 13.00 -6.41 -8.34
C PRO A 105 13.14 -7.17 -7.02
N LEU A 106 12.01 -7.54 -6.41
CA LEU A 106 12.02 -8.36 -5.20
C LEU A 106 12.60 -9.75 -5.51
N ASN A 107 13.76 -10.07 -4.93
CA ASN A 107 14.35 -11.39 -5.06
C ASN A 107 13.48 -12.44 -4.33
N ARG A 108 12.88 -13.34 -5.09
CA ARG A 108 12.15 -14.48 -4.52
C ARG A 108 13.16 -15.49 -3.98
N HIS A 109 13.11 -15.77 -2.69
CA HIS A 109 13.98 -16.78 -2.07
C HIS A 109 13.77 -18.16 -2.70
N THR A 110 14.87 -18.85 -2.99
CA THR A 110 14.83 -20.23 -3.45
C THR A 110 14.30 -21.15 -2.34
N PRO A 111 13.80 -22.36 -2.67
CA PRO A 111 13.35 -23.32 -1.67
C PRO A 111 14.42 -23.65 -0.61
N GLU A 112 15.67 -23.72 -1.03
CA GLU A 112 16.83 -23.98 -0.16
C GLU A 112 17.08 -22.82 0.81
N GLN A 113 17.11 -21.59 0.31
CA GLN A 113 17.24 -20.39 1.14
C GLN A 113 16.12 -20.28 2.16
N ARG A 114 14.87 -20.63 1.78
CA ARG A 114 13.74 -20.65 2.73
C ARG A 114 13.95 -21.67 3.85
N LYS A 115 14.54 -22.83 3.55
CA LYS A 115 14.85 -23.87 4.53
C LYS A 115 15.92 -23.39 5.52
N GLU A 116 16.96 -22.72 5.02
CA GLU A 116 18.03 -22.13 5.85
C GLU A 116 17.49 -21.02 6.76
N ILE A 117 16.71 -20.10 6.21
CA ILE A 117 16.05 -19.03 6.99
C ILE A 117 15.16 -19.64 8.08
N GLY A 118 14.38 -20.69 7.75
CA GLY A 118 13.56 -21.40 8.71
C GLY A 118 14.37 -22.07 9.83
N ALA A 119 15.52 -22.65 9.51
CA ALA A 119 16.43 -23.24 10.50
C ALA A 119 17.00 -22.17 11.43
N ALA A 120 17.46 -21.04 10.89
CA ALA A 120 17.98 -19.92 11.67
C ALA A 120 16.91 -19.34 12.62
N ILE A 121 15.68 -19.13 12.13
CA ILE A 121 14.57 -18.64 12.97
C ILE A 121 14.28 -19.60 14.13
N ARG A 122 14.30 -20.91 13.89
CA ARG A 122 14.09 -21.91 14.94
C ARG A 122 15.19 -21.82 16.01
N GLU A 123 16.44 -21.73 15.59
CA GLU A 123 17.59 -21.60 16.50
C GLU A 123 17.49 -20.32 17.35
N PHE A 124 17.16 -19.18 16.74
CA PHE A 124 16.93 -17.92 17.46
C PHE A 124 15.82 -18.04 18.51
N ARG A 125 14.72 -18.75 18.20
CA ARG A 125 13.62 -18.99 19.14
C ARG A 125 14.06 -19.86 20.32
N GLU A 126 14.82 -20.91 20.06
CA GLU A 126 15.37 -21.79 21.09
C GLU A 126 16.35 -21.04 22.01
N TYR A 127 17.25 -20.25 21.42
CA TYR A 127 18.18 -19.42 22.19
C TYR A 127 17.45 -18.40 23.07
N THR A 128 16.43 -17.73 22.52
CA THR A 128 15.58 -16.79 23.27
C THR A 128 14.84 -17.50 24.41
N ALA A 129 14.32 -18.70 24.17
CA ALA A 129 13.65 -19.50 25.20
C ALA A 129 14.62 -19.94 26.31
N LYS A 130 15.85 -20.32 25.96
CA LYS A 130 16.93 -20.62 26.92
C LYS A 130 17.29 -19.40 27.76
N ARG A 131 17.46 -18.22 27.12
CA ARG A 131 17.69 -16.94 27.83
C ARG A 131 16.56 -16.60 28.80
N ARG A 132 15.29 -16.74 28.40
CA ARG A 132 14.14 -16.51 29.28
C ARG A 132 14.11 -17.48 30.46
N ARG A 133 14.43 -18.76 30.24
CA ARG A 133 14.52 -19.76 31.33
C ARG A 133 15.65 -19.46 32.30
N SER A 134 16.80 -19.01 31.79
CA SER A 134 17.94 -18.57 32.62
C SER A 134 17.60 -17.31 33.42
N ALA A 135 16.95 -16.32 32.80
CA ALA A 135 16.53 -15.09 33.46
C ALA A 135 15.42 -15.29 34.52
N MET A 136 14.57 -16.31 34.38
CA MET A 136 13.56 -16.68 35.38
C MET A 136 14.09 -17.67 36.45
N ASN A 137 15.40 -17.89 36.53
CA ASN A 137 16.03 -18.82 37.49
C ASN A 137 15.42 -20.25 37.46
N ARG A 138 14.92 -20.68 36.30
CA ARG A 138 14.21 -21.95 36.09
C ARG A 138 15.06 -23.04 35.42
N ILE A 139 16.39 -22.87 35.34
CA ILE A 139 17.30 -23.89 34.81
C ILE A 139 18.14 -24.44 35.98
N TYR A 140 17.75 -25.61 36.50
CA TYR A 140 18.69 -26.59 37.03
C TYR A 140 19.34 -27.29 35.84
N PHE A 141 20.65 -27.50 35.94
CA PHE A 141 21.60 -28.15 35.01
C PHE A 141 21.00 -29.10 33.96
#